data_AF-A0A8I1QUX6-F1
#
_entry.id   AF-A0A8I1QUX6-F1
#
_cell.length_a   1.000
_cell.length_b   1.000
_cell.length_c   1.000
_cell.angle_alpha   90.00
_cell.angle_beta   90.00
_cell.angle_gamma   90.00
#
_symmetry.space_group_name_H-M   'P 1'
#
loop_
_entity.id
_entity.type
_entity.pdbx_description
1 polymer ?
#
loop_
_entity_poly.entity_id
_entity_poly.type
_entity_poly.pdbx_seq_one_letter_code
_entity_poly.pdbx_strand_id
1 'polypeptide(L)' 'RIWNNSAERTAWLPSFLAYYNARRPHSALGYKPPASRISGNNLLQLNS' A
#
# COMPACT_ATOMS: atom_id res chain seq x y z
N ARG A 1 7.91 4.80 -13.86
CA ARG A 1 7.04 5.85 -14.44
C ARG A 1 7.70 7.19 -14.15
N ILE A 2 7.75 8.08 -15.13
CA ILE A 2 8.29 9.44 -14.97
C ILE A 2 7.08 10.39 -15.08
N TRP A 3 6.98 11.35 -14.17
CA TRP A 3 5.95 12.40 -14.17
C TRP A 3 6.60 13.73 -14.52
N ASN A 4 5.88 14.59 -15.22
CA ASN A 4 6.42 15.89 -15.63
C ASN A 4 6.41 16.91 -14.48
N ASN A 5 5.52 16.73 -13.50
CA ASN A 5 5.39 17.62 -12.36
C ASN A 5 4.82 16.89 -11.11
N SER A 6 4.83 17.58 -9.98
CA SER A 6 4.34 17.05 -8.70
C SER A 6 2.83 16.83 -8.67
N ALA A 7 2.04 17.61 -9.41
CA ALA A 7 0.59 17.47 -9.45
C ALA A 7 0.16 16.15 -10.10
N GLU A 8 0.79 15.77 -11.22
CA GLU A 8 0.56 14.47 -11.87
C GLU A 8 0.92 13.30 -10.95
N ARG A 9 2.03 13.40 -10.21
CA ARG A 9 2.43 12.38 -9.23
C ARG A 9 1.39 12.26 -8.12
N THR A 10 0.91 13.39 -7.59
CA THR A 10 -0.09 13.44 -6.52
C THR A 10 -1.43 12.89 -6.99
N ALA A 11 -1.87 13.22 -8.21
CA ALA A 11 -3.10 12.68 -8.78
C ALA A 11 -3.06 11.15 -8.91
N TRP A 12 -1.87 10.58 -9.14
CA TRP A 12 -1.69 9.13 -9.25
C TRP A 12 -1.50 8.41 -7.90
N LEU A 13 -1.18 9.14 -6.83
CA LEU A 13 -0.89 8.58 -5.51
C LEU A 13 -2.00 7.66 -4.96
N PRO A 14 -3.30 7.98 -5.07
CA PRO A 14 -4.36 7.09 -4.57
C PRO A 14 -4.34 5.71 -5.25
N SER A 15 -4.20 5.68 -6.58
CA SER A 15 -4.13 4.42 -7.34
C SER A 15 -2.88 3.61 -7.01
N PHE A 16 -1.75 4.29 -6.79
CA PHE A 16 -0.52 3.64 -6.34
C PHE A 16 -0.70 2.97 -4.99
N LEU A 17 -1.24 3.68 -4.00
CA LEU A 17 -1.42 3.15 -2.65
C LEU A 17 -2.35 1.95 -2.65
N ALA A 18 -3.46 2.01 -3.41
CA ALA A 18 -4.38 0.88 -3.57
C ALA A 18 -3.66 -0.37 -4.14
N TYR A 19 -2.87 -0.21 -5.20
CA TYR A 19 -2.09 -1.30 -5.77
C TYR A 19 -1.00 -1.81 -4.82
N TYR A 20 -0.22 -0.88 -4.25
CA TYR A 20 0.91 -1.21 -3.38
C TYR A 20 0.46 -1.99 -2.15
N ASN A 21 -0.59 -1.53 -1.48
CA ASN A 21 -1.06 -2.14 -0.25
C ASN A 21 -1.79 -3.46 -0.49
N ALA A 22 -2.62 -3.56 -1.55
CA ALA A 22 -3.52 -4.70 -1.72
C ALA A 22 -3.03 -5.77 -2.71
N ARG A 23 -2.07 -5.46 -3.60
CA ARG A 23 -1.75 -6.35 -4.73
C ARG A 23 -0.25 -6.55 -4.98
N ARG A 24 0.60 -5.60 -4.62
CA ARG A 24 2.03 -5.68 -4.96
C ARG A 24 2.70 -6.84 -4.21
N PRO A 25 3.24 -7.86 -4.92
CA PRO A 25 3.91 -8.96 -4.27
C PRO A 25 5.21 -8.50 -3.60
N HIS A 26 5.48 -9.00 -2.39
CA HIS A 26 6.70 -8.72 -1.66
C HIS A 26 7.42 -10.02 -1.31
N SER A 27 8.66 -10.20 -1.77
CA SER A 27 9.42 -11.45 -1.59
C SER A 27 9.61 -11.80 -0.10
N ALA A 28 9.88 -10.81 0.74
CA ALA A 28 10.00 -10.98 2.19
C ALA A 28 8.68 -11.41 2.88
N LEU A 29 7.54 -11.30 2.19
CA LEU A 29 6.22 -11.73 2.67
C LEU A 29 5.73 -13.00 1.96
N GLY A 30 6.64 -13.77 1.34
CA GLY A 30 6.25 -14.94 0.55
C GLY A 30 5.39 -14.56 -0.66
N TYR A 31 5.72 -13.44 -1.30
CA TYR A 31 4.98 -12.85 -2.43
C TYR A 31 3.55 -12.37 -2.12
N LYS A 32 3.19 -12.26 -0.83
CA LYS A 32 1.94 -11.62 -0.41
C LYS A 32 2.06 -10.09 -0.41
N PRO A 33 0.92 -9.38 -0.57
CA PRO A 33 0.92 -7.93 -0.49
C PRO A 33 1.15 -7.41 0.94
N PRO A 34 1.60 -6.15 1.11
CA PRO A 34 1.83 -5.53 2.41
C PRO A 34 0.66 -5.63 3.38
N ALA A 35 -0.59 -5.47 2.91
CA ALA A 35 -1.78 -5.55 3.75
C ALA A 35 -1.98 -6.94 4.38
N SER A 36 -1.43 -8.01 3.80
CA SER A 36 -1.52 -9.37 4.37
C SER A 36 -0.80 -9.52 5.71
N ARG A 37 0.03 -8.55 6.12
CA ARG A 37 0.68 -8.53 7.43
C ARG A 37 -0.26 -8.18 8.58
N ILE A 38 -1.38 -7.53 8.27
CA ILE A 38 -2.34 -7.06 9.27
C ILE A 38 -3.44 -8.11 9.38
N SER A 39 -3.52 -8.81 10.52
CA SER A 39 -4.69 -9.63 10.83
C SER A 39 -5.79 -8.74 11.40
N GLY A 40 -6.90 -8.59 10.68
CA GLY A 40 -8.09 -7.86 11.16
C GLY A 40 -8.09 -6.35 10.93
N ASN A 41 -8.94 -5.63 11.67
CA ASN A 41 -9.10 -4.18 11.57
C ASN A 41 -7.92 -3.47 12.26
N ASN A 42 -7.10 -2.74 11.50
CA ASN A 42 -5.93 -1.99 11.98
C ASN A 42 -6.26 -0.91 13.04
N LEU A 43 -7.54 -0.56 13.18
CA LEU A 43 -8.02 0.49 14.10
C LEU A 43 -8.11 0.06 15.58
N LEU A 44 -7.82 -1.18 15.96
CA LEU A 44 -8.08 -1.71 17.31
C LEU A 44 -6.85 -2.04 18.18
N GLN A 45 -5.62 -1.73 17.74
CA GLN A 45 -4.40 -2.12 18.47
C GLN A 45 -3.75 -0.99 19.30
N LEU A 46 -4.44 0.12 19.54
CA LEU A 46 -3.88 1.23 20.34
C LEU A 46 -4.13 1.11 21.85
N ASN A 47 -5.05 0.24 22.31
CA ASN A 47 -5.47 0.18 23.71
C ASN A 47 -5.63 -1.27 24.22
N SER A 48 -4.59 -2.10 24.15
CA SER A 48 -4.54 -3.39 24.87
C SER A 48 -3.39 -3.37 25.86
#